data_AF-A0A140EC07-F1
#
_entry.id   AF-A0A140EC07-F1
#
_cell.length_a   1.000
_cell.length_b   1.000
_cell.length_c   1.000
_cell.angle_alpha   90.00
_cell.angle_beta   90.00
_cell.angle_gamma   90.00
#
_symmetry.space_group_name_H-M   'P 1'
#
loop_
_entity.id
_entity.type
_entity.pdbx_description
1 polymer ?
#
loop_
_entity_poly.entity_id
_entity_poly.type
_entity_poly.pdbx_seq_one_letter_code
_entity_poly.pdbx_strand_id
1 'polypeptide(L)'
;MGFGGINTHVVLDEPATRRRAPGRGRGAALAHSLQDAELLLLDAESPRELRARITEVADFVEQVSYGQVSDLAATLQRELRGLPHRAAVIVSSPEDAERRLRHLAGLLETGESEHTAADGRSHLGKATGRGRIGFLFPGQGSGQGTGGGALRRRFPEAAEVFDRAGLPTSGDMVATDVAQPRIATGSAAGLRVLDSLRLEASVAVGHSLGELSALHWAGAIDEKTLLEAARVRGRAMAEHADCGTMASPAAAPERAEQLIEGLPVVIAGYNGPEQTVVAGPVDAIEEVQRRAGRAELGCTRLAVSHAFHSPL
;
A
#
# COMPACT_ATOMS: atom_id res chain seq x y z
N MET A 1 -49.99 -26.83 -25.47
CA MET A 1 -50.44 -27.50 -26.71
C MET A 1 -50.49 -26.45 -27.81
N GLY A 2 -49.65 -26.56 -28.84
CA GLY A 2 -49.64 -25.61 -29.96
C GLY A 2 -50.74 -25.91 -30.98
N PHE A 3 -51.19 -24.89 -31.72
CA PHE A 3 -52.32 -24.92 -32.67
C PHE A 3 -52.11 -25.78 -33.94
N GLY A 4 -51.30 -26.83 -33.87
CA GLY A 4 -50.97 -27.72 -34.99
C GLY A 4 -50.66 -29.17 -34.62
N GLY A 5 -51.01 -29.62 -33.40
CA GLY A 5 -50.83 -31.02 -32.98
C GLY A 5 -49.41 -31.42 -32.53
N ILE A 6 -48.46 -30.48 -32.47
CA ILE A 6 -47.13 -30.73 -31.89
C ILE A 6 -47.20 -30.52 -30.38
N ASN A 7 -46.94 -31.60 -29.64
CA ASN A 7 -46.84 -31.59 -28.18
C ASN A 7 -45.37 -31.72 -27.77
N THR A 8 -44.87 -30.71 -27.06
CA THR A 8 -43.54 -30.75 -26.43
C THR A 8 -43.71 -30.91 -24.93
N HIS A 9 -42.94 -31.83 -24.35
CA HIS A 9 -42.84 -32.00 -22.91
C HIS A 9 -41.37 -31.78 -22.49
N VAL A 10 -41.17 -30.98 -21.44
CA VAL A 10 -39.85 -30.72 -20.86
C VAL A 10 -39.89 -31.14 -19.40
N VAL A 11 -38.97 -32.02 -19.02
CA VAL A 11 -38.74 -32.40 -17.62
C VAL A 11 -37.48 -31.69 -17.16
N LEU A 12 -37.58 -30.99 -16.04
CA LEU A 12 -36.45 -30.37 -15.35
C LEU A 12 -36.17 -31.17 -14.08
N ASP A 13 -34.90 -31.43 -13.84
CA ASP A 13 -34.41 -32.08 -12.62
C ASP A 13 -33.50 -31.10 -11.87
N GLU A 14 -33.29 -31.35 -10.57
CA GLU A 14 -32.39 -30.51 -9.79
C GLU A 14 -30.92 -30.72 -10.22
N PRO A 15 -30.10 -29.67 -10.28
CA PRO A 15 -28.69 -29.83 -10.56
C PRO A 15 -28.05 -30.66 -9.44
N ALA A 16 -27.39 -31.75 -9.81
CA ALA A 16 -26.68 -32.60 -8.85
C ALA A 16 -25.79 -31.76 -7.92
N THR A 17 -26.03 -31.83 -6.62
CA THR A 17 -25.28 -31.09 -5.61
C THR A 17 -23.84 -31.59 -5.55
N ARG A 18 -22.95 -30.97 -6.32
CA ARG A 18 -21.50 -31.19 -6.19
C ARG A 18 -21.04 -30.55 -4.89
N ARG A 19 -20.94 -31.35 -3.82
CA ARG A 19 -20.13 -30.97 -2.65
C ARG A 19 -18.69 -30.78 -3.13
N ARG A 20 -18.25 -29.52 -3.20
CA ARG A 20 -16.82 -29.22 -3.35
C ARG A 20 -16.11 -29.82 -2.15
N ALA A 21 -15.16 -30.73 -2.38
CA ALA A 21 -14.24 -31.13 -1.34
C ALA A 21 -13.58 -29.86 -0.75
N PRO A 22 -13.39 -29.75 0.57
CA PRO A 22 -12.69 -28.61 1.14
C PRO A 22 -11.33 -28.52 0.44
N GLY A 23 -11.17 -27.47 -0.37
CA GLY A 23 -10.03 -27.34 -1.25
C GLY A 23 -8.76 -27.22 -0.42
N ARG A 24 -7.83 -28.16 -0.56
CA ARG A 24 -6.46 -27.94 -0.08
C ARG A 24 -5.83 -26.88 -0.99
N GLY A 25 -5.43 -25.74 -0.43
CA GLY A 25 -4.75 -24.69 -1.20
C GLY A 25 -5.10 -23.27 -0.76
N ARG A 26 -4.69 -22.29 -1.58
CA ARG A 26 -4.78 -20.85 -1.28
C ARG A 26 -6.19 -20.40 -0.90
N GLY A 27 -7.24 -20.91 -1.55
CA GLY A 27 -8.63 -20.57 -1.22
C GLY A 27 -9.02 -20.88 0.22
N ALA A 28 -8.61 -22.04 0.75
CA ALA A 28 -8.86 -22.38 2.16
C ALA A 28 -8.02 -21.52 3.11
N ALA A 29 -6.75 -21.26 2.78
CA ALA A 29 -5.90 -20.38 3.58
C ALA A 29 -6.49 -18.96 3.69
N LEU A 30 -7.03 -18.41 2.60
CA LEU A 30 -7.70 -17.11 2.59
C LEU A 30 -9.03 -17.15 3.36
N ALA A 31 -9.82 -18.21 3.23
CA ALA A 31 -11.09 -18.38 3.96
C ALA A 31 -10.89 -18.53 5.48
N HIS A 32 -9.74 -19.02 5.93
CA HIS A 32 -9.36 -19.09 7.34
C HIS A 32 -8.56 -17.86 7.81
N SER A 33 -8.27 -16.91 6.93
CA SER A 33 -7.54 -15.69 7.30
C SER A 33 -8.47 -14.71 8.04
N LEU A 34 -7.87 -13.80 8.82
CA LEU A 34 -8.58 -12.72 9.49
C LEU A 34 -8.95 -11.62 8.48
N GLN A 35 -9.91 -11.90 7.59
CA GLN A 35 -10.48 -10.92 6.69
C GLN A 35 -11.72 -10.30 7.33
N ASP A 36 -11.67 -9.00 7.59
CA ASP A 36 -12.71 -8.20 8.25
C ASP A 36 -13.37 -7.19 7.29
N ALA A 37 -12.98 -7.19 6.02
CA ALA A 37 -13.55 -6.34 4.99
C ALA A 37 -13.53 -7.00 3.60
N GLU A 38 -14.47 -6.58 2.76
CA GLU A 38 -14.62 -7.00 1.37
C GLU A 38 -14.65 -5.79 0.43
N LEU A 39 -14.28 -6.00 -0.84
CA LEU A 39 -14.27 -4.98 -1.87
C LEU A 39 -15.39 -5.24 -2.88
N LEU A 40 -16.42 -4.39 -2.88
CA LEU A 40 -17.49 -4.45 -3.88
C LEU A 40 -17.14 -3.50 -5.04
N LEU A 41 -17.13 -4.03 -6.26
CA LEU A 41 -16.74 -3.31 -7.47
C LEU A 41 -17.91 -3.29 -8.45
N LEU A 42 -18.22 -2.13 -9.02
CA LEU A 42 -19.28 -1.98 -10.01
C LEU A 42 -18.77 -1.13 -11.19
N ASP A 43 -19.23 -1.44 -12.40
CA ASP A 43 -18.97 -0.63 -13.59
C ASP A 43 -20.20 -0.48 -14.49
N ALA A 44 -20.25 0.61 -15.26
CA ALA A 44 -21.32 0.87 -16.23
C ALA A 44 -20.88 1.82 -17.37
N GLU A 45 -21.68 1.90 -18.44
CA GLU A 45 -21.38 2.75 -19.61
C GLU A 45 -21.64 4.23 -19.33
N SER A 46 -22.56 4.53 -18.40
CA SER A 46 -22.93 5.90 -18.05
C SER A 46 -23.12 6.08 -16.53
N PRO A 47 -23.03 7.32 -16.00
CA PRO A 47 -23.33 7.60 -14.58
C PRO A 47 -24.74 7.15 -14.16
N ARG A 48 -25.72 7.27 -15.07
CA ARG A 48 -27.11 6.86 -14.84
C ARG A 48 -27.22 5.34 -14.65
N GLU A 49 -26.57 4.57 -15.51
CA GLU A 49 -26.56 3.10 -15.39
C GLU A 49 -25.78 2.64 -14.16
N LEU A 50 -24.66 3.29 -13.85
CA LEU A 50 -23.90 3.00 -12.64
C LEU A 50 -24.76 3.23 -11.39
N ARG A 51 -25.51 4.34 -11.35
CA ARG A 51 -26.45 4.61 -10.25
C ARG A 51 -27.49 3.52 -10.13
N ALA A 52 -28.12 3.12 -11.23
CA ALA A 52 -29.12 2.05 -11.23
C ALA A 52 -28.54 0.74 -10.69
N ARG A 53 -27.32 0.38 -11.11
CA ARG A 53 -26.63 -0.83 -10.64
C ARG A 53 -26.24 -0.75 -9.16
N ILE A 54 -25.76 0.41 -8.69
CA ILE A 54 -25.45 0.63 -7.27
C ILE A 54 -26.72 0.49 -6.43
N THR A 55 -27.84 1.07 -6.87
CA THR A 55 -29.13 0.95 -6.16
C THR A 55 -29.60 -0.49 -6.09
N GLU A 56 -29.53 -1.24 -7.19
CA GLU A 56 -29.89 -2.68 -7.21
C GLU A 56 -29.06 -3.49 -6.22
N VAL A 57 -27.75 -3.27 -6.17
CA VAL A 57 -26.86 -3.95 -5.22
C VAL A 57 -27.13 -3.50 -3.78
N ALA A 58 -27.46 -2.23 -3.56
CA ALA A 58 -27.84 -1.72 -2.24
C ALA A 58 -29.15 -2.37 -1.75
N ASP A 59 -30.15 -2.53 -2.62
CA ASP A 59 -31.41 -3.21 -2.27
C ASP A 59 -31.17 -4.71 -1.96
N PHE A 60 -30.27 -5.35 -2.71
CA PHE A 60 -29.94 -6.76 -2.50
C PHE A 60 -29.14 -7.00 -1.20
N VAL A 61 -28.20 -6.11 -0.86
CA VAL A 61 -27.29 -6.34 0.28
C VAL A 61 -28.00 -6.35 1.63
N GLU A 62 -29.18 -5.72 1.74
CA GLU A 62 -30.05 -5.83 2.92
C GLU A 62 -30.48 -7.27 3.23
N GLN A 63 -30.44 -8.16 2.24
CA GLN A 63 -30.80 -9.59 2.37
C GLN A 63 -29.57 -10.50 2.53
N VAL A 64 -28.36 -9.94 2.47
CA VAL A 64 -27.10 -10.68 2.50
C VAL A 64 -26.64 -10.86 3.94
N SER A 65 -26.33 -12.09 4.35
CA SER A 65 -25.71 -12.35 5.64
C SER A 65 -24.22 -12.01 5.64
N TYR A 66 -23.61 -11.83 6.82
CA TYR A 66 -22.17 -11.60 6.97
C TYR A 66 -21.31 -12.62 6.21
N GLY A 67 -21.71 -13.91 6.22
CA GLY A 67 -20.99 -14.98 5.51
C GLY A 67 -21.11 -14.95 3.99
N GLN A 68 -22.05 -14.17 3.45
CA GLN A 68 -22.31 -14.05 2.01
C GLN A 68 -21.70 -12.79 1.38
N VAL A 69 -21.17 -11.85 2.18
CA VAL A 69 -20.55 -10.62 1.67
C VAL A 69 -19.36 -10.93 0.75
N SER A 70 -18.55 -11.94 1.10
CA SER A 70 -17.43 -12.41 0.26
C SER A 70 -17.92 -13.00 -1.07
N ASP A 71 -19.05 -13.73 -1.06
CA ASP A 71 -19.65 -14.27 -2.29
C ASP A 71 -20.23 -13.16 -3.16
N LEU A 72 -20.82 -12.12 -2.56
CA LEU A 72 -21.27 -10.93 -3.26
C LEU A 72 -20.08 -10.20 -3.92
N ALA A 73 -19.01 -9.94 -3.17
CA ALA A 73 -17.79 -9.30 -3.68
C ALA A 73 -17.21 -10.07 -4.87
N ALA A 74 -17.08 -11.40 -4.73
CA ALA A 74 -16.59 -12.27 -5.80
C ALA A 74 -17.55 -12.32 -7.01
N THR A 75 -18.85 -12.18 -6.80
CA THR A 75 -19.85 -12.16 -7.88
C THR A 75 -19.77 -10.85 -8.65
N LEU A 76 -19.79 -9.71 -7.97
CA LEU A 76 -19.66 -8.39 -8.58
C LEU A 76 -18.35 -8.25 -9.36
N GLN A 77 -17.24 -8.77 -8.81
CA GLN A 77 -15.95 -8.79 -9.49
C GLN A 77 -15.96 -9.60 -10.79
N ARG A 78 -16.73 -10.70 -10.86
CA ARG A 78 -16.90 -11.51 -12.09
C ARG A 78 -17.81 -10.85 -13.12
N GLU A 79 -18.70 -9.97 -12.70
CA GLU A 79 -19.64 -9.26 -13.56
C GLU A 79 -19.04 -7.99 -14.19
N LEU A 80 -17.88 -7.53 -13.71
CA LEU A 80 -17.19 -6.37 -14.29
C LEU A 80 -16.94 -6.57 -15.79
N ARG A 81 -17.31 -5.55 -16.57
CA ARG A 81 -17.16 -5.54 -18.04
C ARG A 81 -16.01 -4.64 -18.52
N GLY A 82 -15.29 -4.00 -17.60
CA GLY A 82 -14.21 -3.06 -17.91
C GLY A 82 -14.72 -1.67 -18.30
N LEU A 83 -15.96 -1.33 -17.95
CA LEU A 83 -16.65 -0.11 -18.37
C LEU A 83 -16.07 1.15 -17.70
N PRO A 84 -16.26 2.34 -18.30
CA PRO A 84 -15.53 3.54 -17.87
C PRO A 84 -16.04 4.12 -16.54
N HIS A 85 -17.34 4.11 -16.27
CA HIS A 85 -17.86 4.63 -14.99
C HIS A 85 -17.80 3.54 -13.93
N ARG A 86 -17.09 3.79 -12.83
CA ARG A 86 -16.77 2.78 -11.82
C ARG A 86 -17.08 3.26 -10.43
N ALA A 87 -17.52 2.33 -9.59
CA ALA A 87 -17.63 2.52 -8.15
C ALA A 87 -16.92 1.39 -7.41
N ALA A 88 -16.32 1.71 -6.27
CA ALA A 88 -15.71 0.75 -5.38
C ALA A 88 -16.03 1.09 -3.93
N VAL A 89 -16.48 0.11 -3.15
CA VAL A 89 -16.69 0.27 -1.70
C VAL A 89 -16.01 -0.85 -0.93
N ILE A 90 -15.31 -0.47 0.15
CA ILE A 90 -14.69 -1.39 1.11
C ILE A 90 -15.63 -1.51 2.31
N VAL A 91 -16.15 -2.70 2.56
CA VAL A 91 -17.27 -2.93 3.47
C VAL A 91 -16.92 -3.98 4.52
N SER A 92 -17.29 -3.77 5.77
CA SER A 92 -17.10 -4.77 6.85
C SER A 92 -18.38 -5.49 7.25
N SER A 93 -19.53 -5.06 6.75
CA SER A 93 -20.83 -5.69 7.01
C SER A 93 -21.84 -5.36 5.90
N PRO A 94 -22.96 -6.10 5.82
CA PRO A 94 -24.07 -5.77 4.92
C PRO A 94 -24.62 -4.35 5.13
N GLU A 95 -24.72 -3.89 6.38
CA GLU A 95 -25.21 -2.54 6.71
C GLU A 95 -24.20 -1.44 6.35
N ASP A 96 -22.90 -1.72 6.46
CA ASP A 96 -21.85 -0.81 5.97
C ASP A 96 -21.89 -0.72 4.43
N ALA A 97 -22.12 -1.85 3.75
CA ALA A 97 -22.27 -1.90 2.30
C ALA A 97 -23.49 -1.09 1.82
N GLU A 98 -24.66 -1.33 2.41
CA GLU A 98 -25.89 -0.61 2.07
C GLU A 98 -25.69 0.90 2.20
N ARG A 99 -25.24 1.36 3.37
CA ARG A 99 -24.98 2.79 3.64
C ARG A 99 -24.05 3.42 2.61
N ARG A 100 -22.93 2.76 2.28
CA ARG A 100 -21.93 3.29 1.33
C ARG A 100 -22.45 3.31 -0.09
N LEU A 101 -23.15 2.27 -0.53
CA LEU A 101 -23.74 2.20 -1.87
C LEU A 101 -24.84 3.25 -2.03
N ARG A 102 -25.75 3.39 -1.04
CA ARG A 102 -26.78 4.44 -1.02
C ARG A 102 -26.17 5.84 -1.10
N HIS A 103 -25.08 6.08 -0.38
CA HIS A 103 -24.35 7.35 -0.46
C HIS A 103 -23.84 7.62 -1.87
N LEU A 104 -23.12 6.67 -2.49
CA LEU A 104 -22.61 6.83 -3.87
C LEU A 104 -23.74 7.01 -4.90
N ALA A 105 -24.87 6.31 -4.74
CA ALA A 105 -26.04 6.51 -5.59
C ALA A 105 -26.63 7.92 -5.45
N GLY A 106 -26.64 8.48 -4.24
CA GLY A 106 -27.04 9.87 -3.99
C GLY A 106 -26.13 10.89 -4.64
N LEU A 107 -24.81 10.69 -4.61
CA LEU A 107 -23.83 11.55 -5.29
C LEU A 107 -24.06 11.57 -6.81
N LEU A 108 -24.30 10.40 -7.41
CA LEU A 108 -24.62 10.30 -8.83
C LEU A 108 -25.94 10.99 -9.20
N GLU A 109 -26.93 10.98 -8.31
CA GLU A 109 -28.20 11.71 -8.49
C GLU A 109 -27.97 13.23 -8.56
N THR A 110 -27.07 13.76 -7.74
CA THR A 110 -26.70 15.19 -7.73
C THR A 110 -25.71 15.57 -8.82
N GLY A 111 -25.32 14.63 -9.68
CA GLY A 111 -24.39 14.86 -10.81
C GLY A 111 -22.91 14.74 -10.46
N GLU A 112 -22.56 14.34 -9.24
CA GLU A 112 -21.17 14.06 -8.86
C GLU A 112 -20.75 12.71 -9.46
N SER A 113 -19.66 12.73 -10.23
CA SER A 113 -19.17 11.55 -10.97
C SER A 113 -17.75 11.14 -10.60
N GLU A 114 -17.14 11.86 -9.67
CA GLU A 114 -15.83 11.59 -9.08
C GLU A 114 -15.93 11.84 -7.58
N HIS A 115 -15.55 10.85 -6.79
CA HIS A 115 -15.62 10.92 -5.34
C HIS A 115 -14.56 10.02 -4.71
N THR A 116 -13.94 10.48 -3.63
CA THR A 116 -13.13 9.65 -2.75
C THR A 116 -13.45 10.03 -1.32
N ALA A 117 -14.06 9.10 -0.58
CA ALA A 117 -14.40 9.35 0.81
C ALA A 117 -13.13 9.57 1.65
N ALA A 118 -13.21 10.42 2.68
CA ALA A 118 -12.07 10.74 3.53
C ALA A 118 -11.47 9.52 4.26
N ASP A 119 -12.28 8.49 4.51
CA ASP A 119 -11.82 7.21 5.08
C ASP A 119 -11.17 6.27 4.05
N GLY A 120 -11.16 6.65 2.76
CA GLY A 120 -10.61 5.88 1.66
C GLY A 120 -11.41 4.61 1.31
N ARG A 121 -12.65 4.45 1.81
CA ARG A 121 -13.44 3.21 1.66
C ARG A 121 -14.59 3.31 0.66
N SER A 122 -14.82 4.48 0.05
CA SER A 122 -15.81 4.64 -1.02
C SER A 122 -15.23 5.50 -2.15
N HIS A 123 -15.36 5.03 -3.39
CA HIS A 123 -14.79 5.65 -4.57
C HIS A 123 -15.79 5.66 -5.73
N LEU A 124 -15.83 6.77 -6.45
CA LEU A 124 -16.54 6.94 -7.71
C LEU A 124 -15.60 7.59 -8.71
N GLY A 125 -15.62 7.16 -9.96
CA GLY A 125 -14.81 7.82 -10.97
C GLY A 125 -15.05 7.31 -12.39
N LYS A 126 -14.40 7.99 -13.33
CA LYS A 126 -14.38 7.61 -14.74
C LYS A 126 -12.99 7.18 -15.17
N ALA A 127 -12.83 5.92 -15.54
CA ALA A 127 -11.62 5.41 -16.16
C ALA A 127 -11.50 5.93 -17.60
N THR A 128 -10.46 6.70 -17.87
CA THR A 128 -10.11 7.24 -19.21
C THR A 128 -9.01 6.44 -19.90
N GLY A 129 -8.38 5.51 -19.19
CA GLY A 129 -7.31 4.65 -19.69
C GLY A 129 -6.72 3.80 -18.57
N ARG A 130 -5.66 3.04 -18.88
CA ARG A 130 -4.90 2.30 -17.86
C ARG A 130 -4.02 3.30 -17.10
N GLY A 131 -4.18 3.36 -15.78
CA GLY A 131 -3.28 4.14 -14.93
C GLY A 131 -1.86 3.58 -14.98
N ARG A 132 -0.86 4.46 -14.90
CA ARG A 132 0.54 4.05 -14.69
C ARG A 132 0.81 4.07 -13.19
N ILE A 133 1.26 2.94 -12.65
CA ILE A 133 1.60 2.80 -11.23
C ILE A 133 3.12 2.92 -11.08
N GLY A 134 3.57 3.67 -10.08
CA GLY A 134 4.97 3.72 -9.67
C GLY A 134 5.10 3.21 -8.23
N PHE A 135 6.08 2.34 -7.97
CA PHE A 135 6.40 1.92 -6.60
C PHE A 135 7.43 2.84 -5.97
N LEU A 136 7.14 3.31 -4.77
CA LEU A 136 8.05 4.11 -3.96
C LEU A 136 8.49 3.29 -2.75
N PHE A 137 9.78 3.01 -2.66
CA PHE A 137 10.36 2.25 -1.55
C PHE A 137 10.96 3.18 -0.50
N PRO A 138 10.58 3.02 0.78
CA PRO A 138 11.00 3.93 1.82
C PRO A 138 12.47 3.77 2.25
N GLY A 139 13.01 4.83 2.85
CA GLY A 139 14.31 4.84 3.53
C GLY A 139 14.23 4.38 5.00
N GLN A 140 15.31 4.61 5.75
CA GLN A 140 15.55 4.06 7.10
C GLN A 140 14.54 4.50 8.18
N GLY A 141 13.80 5.60 7.99
CA GLY A 141 12.85 6.13 8.98
C GLY A 141 11.49 5.42 9.04
N SER A 142 11.26 4.39 8.23
CA SER A 142 9.90 3.84 8.06
C SER A 142 9.57 2.65 8.95
N GLY A 143 8.41 2.72 9.60
CA GLY A 143 7.87 1.68 10.46
C GLY A 143 8.67 1.49 11.76
N GLN A 144 8.11 0.73 12.69
CA GLN A 144 8.67 0.52 14.03
C GLN A 144 8.59 -0.95 14.49
N GLY A 145 7.91 -1.81 13.75
CA GLY A 145 7.63 -3.20 14.15
C GLY A 145 8.20 -4.22 13.18
N THR A 146 8.61 -5.38 13.71
CA THR A 146 9.12 -6.53 12.95
C THR A 146 8.05 -7.58 12.66
N GLY A 147 6.83 -7.40 13.17
CA GLY A 147 5.76 -8.38 13.09
C GLY A 147 4.97 -8.42 11.78
N GLY A 148 5.23 -7.54 10.81
CA GLY A 148 4.54 -7.52 9.51
C GLY A 148 3.06 -7.14 9.51
N GLY A 149 2.46 -6.91 10.69
CA GLY A 149 1.14 -6.32 10.86
C GLY A 149 0.01 -7.07 10.15
N ALA A 150 -0.94 -6.31 9.61
CA ALA A 150 -2.10 -6.85 8.91
C ALA A 150 -1.71 -7.65 7.65
N LEU A 151 -0.66 -7.23 6.93
CA LEU A 151 -0.20 -7.94 5.73
C LEU A 151 0.26 -9.36 6.04
N ARG A 152 1.10 -9.53 7.07
CA ARG A 152 1.54 -10.88 7.50
C ARG A 152 0.39 -11.76 7.97
N ARG A 153 -0.63 -11.19 8.64
CA ARG A 153 -1.81 -11.94 9.08
C ARG A 153 -2.74 -12.32 7.92
N ARG A 154 -2.78 -11.52 6.87
CA ARG A 154 -3.72 -11.68 5.74
C ARG A 154 -3.14 -12.50 4.59
N PHE A 155 -1.85 -12.37 4.30
CA PHE A 155 -1.21 -12.92 3.10
C PHE A 155 -0.10 -13.92 3.48
N PRO A 156 -0.25 -15.21 3.14
CA PRO A 156 0.78 -16.22 3.38
C PRO A 156 2.13 -15.86 2.78
N GLU A 157 2.14 -15.24 1.60
CA GLU A 157 3.37 -14.86 0.89
C GLU A 157 4.14 -13.77 1.65
N ALA A 158 3.44 -12.89 2.37
CA ALA A 158 4.09 -11.94 3.28
C ALA A 158 4.65 -12.65 4.50
N ALA A 159 3.90 -13.60 5.09
CA ALA A 159 4.36 -14.37 6.24
C ALA A 159 5.65 -15.13 5.95
N GLU A 160 5.74 -15.80 4.79
CA GLU A 160 6.95 -16.52 4.36
C GLU A 160 8.19 -15.63 4.25
N VAL A 161 8.03 -14.36 3.86
CA VAL A 161 9.14 -13.39 3.81
C VAL A 161 9.60 -13.02 5.22
N PHE A 162 8.66 -12.71 6.12
CA PHE A 162 8.99 -12.39 7.52
C PHE A 162 9.60 -13.58 8.27
N ASP A 163 9.10 -14.79 8.04
CA ASP A 163 9.61 -16.01 8.69
C ASP A 163 11.06 -16.29 8.24
N ARG A 164 11.36 -16.15 6.94
CA ARG A 164 12.72 -16.32 6.41
C ARG A 164 13.68 -15.23 6.83
N ALA A 165 13.21 -13.99 6.99
CA ALA A 165 14.05 -12.88 7.40
C ALA A 165 14.58 -13.01 8.83
N GLY A 166 13.87 -13.74 9.72
CA GLY A 166 14.33 -14.01 11.08
C GLY A 166 14.61 -12.74 11.90
N LEU A 167 13.76 -11.72 11.75
CA LEU A 167 13.97 -10.42 12.39
C LEU A 167 13.90 -10.50 13.92
N PRO A 168 14.65 -9.66 14.65
CA PRO A 168 14.55 -9.57 16.11
C PRO A 168 13.13 -9.26 16.59
N THR A 169 12.72 -9.89 17.69
CA THR A 169 11.40 -9.67 18.32
C THR A 169 11.46 -8.78 19.57
N SER A 170 12.66 -8.39 19.99
CA SER A 170 12.92 -7.55 21.17
C SER A 170 14.18 -6.72 20.97
N GLY A 171 14.33 -5.64 21.74
CA GLY A 171 15.45 -4.70 21.63
C GLY A 171 15.05 -3.38 20.97
N ASP A 172 16.04 -2.60 20.54
CA ASP A 172 15.81 -1.34 19.85
C ASP A 172 15.49 -1.58 18.36
N MET A 173 14.22 -1.39 17.98
CA MET A 173 13.74 -1.60 16.60
C MET A 173 14.07 -0.44 15.65
N VAL A 174 14.59 0.67 16.18
CA VAL A 174 15.05 1.81 15.38
C VAL A 174 16.57 1.84 15.22
N ALA A 175 17.30 1.01 15.95
CA ALA A 175 18.73 0.81 15.73
C ALA A 175 19.01 0.45 14.26
N THR A 176 20.04 1.06 13.68
CA THR A 176 20.28 1.03 12.22
C THR A 176 20.45 -0.39 11.66
N ASP A 177 21.12 -1.26 12.41
CA ASP A 177 21.34 -2.68 12.11
C ASP A 177 20.07 -3.53 12.15
N VAL A 178 19.05 -3.11 12.90
CA VAL A 178 17.73 -3.74 12.94
C VAL A 178 16.77 -3.11 11.93
N ALA A 179 16.78 -1.78 11.82
CA ALA A 179 15.86 -1.01 11.00
C ALA A 179 16.02 -1.32 9.51
N GLN A 180 17.26 -1.39 9.00
CA GLN A 180 17.50 -1.63 7.58
C GLN A 180 16.95 -2.99 7.08
N PRO A 181 17.33 -4.15 7.67
CA PRO A 181 16.77 -5.43 7.27
C PRO A 181 15.25 -5.50 7.51
N ARG A 182 14.72 -4.86 8.57
CA ARG A 182 13.28 -4.78 8.83
C ARG A 182 12.52 -4.08 7.70
N ILE A 183 13.03 -2.95 7.21
CA ILE A 183 12.39 -2.16 6.14
C ILE A 183 12.50 -2.88 4.79
N ALA A 184 13.65 -3.49 4.50
CA ALA A 184 13.82 -4.32 3.31
C ALA A 184 12.87 -5.53 3.31
N THR A 185 12.71 -6.20 4.47
CA THR A 185 11.75 -7.29 4.65
C THR A 185 10.31 -6.83 4.42
N GLY A 186 9.92 -5.67 4.96
CA GLY A 186 8.60 -5.09 4.72
C GLY A 186 8.35 -4.78 3.24
N SER A 187 9.37 -4.26 2.55
CA SER A 187 9.31 -3.96 1.11
C SER A 187 9.17 -5.25 0.27
N ALA A 188 9.97 -6.28 0.57
CA ALA A 188 9.88 -7.58 -0.08
C ALA A 188 8.52 -8.25 0.16
N ALA A 189 8.01 -8.24 1.40
CA ALA A 189 6.69 -8.77 1.73
C ALA A 189 5.57 -8.01 0.99
N GLY A 190 5.66 -6.67 0.93
CA GLY A 190 4.74 -5.83 0.16
C GLY A 190 4.76 -6.19 -1.34
N LEU A 191 5.94 -6.38 -1.93
CA LEU A 191 6.08 -6.82 -3.30
C LEU A 191 5.43 -8.17 -3.57
N ARG A 192 5.60 -9.16 -2.68
CA ARG A 192 4.92 -10.45 -2.78
C ARG A 192 3.40 -10.31 -2.76
N VAL A 193 2.87 -9.43 -1.90
CA VAL A 193 1.43 -9.17 -1.84
C VAL A 193 0.93 -8.54 -3.14
N LEU A 194 1.60 -7.49 -3.62
CA LEU A 194 1.26 -6.78 -4.85
C LEU A 194 1.31 -7.69 -6.08
N ASP A 195 2.33 -8.54 -6.19
CA ASP A 195 2.44 -9.57 -7.23
C ASP A 195 1.28 -10.57 -7.15
N SER A 196 0.93 -11.00 -5.94
CA SER A 196 -0.20 -11.91 -5.71
C SER A 196 -1.56 -11.29 -6.09
N LEU A 197 -1.66 -9.96 -6.05
CA LEU A 197 -2.81 -9.17 -6.49
C LEU A 197 -2.70 -8.76 -7.96
N ARG A 198 -1.63 -9.14 -8.65
CA ARG A 198 -1.32 -8.79 -10.06
C ARG A 198 -1.26 -7.29 -10.31
N LEU A 199 -0.74 -6.54 -9.33
CA LEU A 199 -0.49 -5.11 -9.46
C LEU A 199 0.91 -4.87 -10.02
N GLU A 200 0.97 -4.42 -11.26
CA GLU A 200 2.20 -4.14 -11.99
C GLU A 200 2.51 -2.64 -11.99
N ALA A 201 3.74 -2.29 -11.60
CA ALA A 201 4.26 -0.93 -11.73
C ALA A 201 5.04 -0.76 -13.03
N SER A 202 5.06 0.46 -13.55
CA SER A 202 5.88 0.84 -14.72
C SER A 202 7.25 1.40 -14.32
N VAL A 203 7.41 1.79 -13.06
CA VAL A 203 8.62 2.39 -12.51
C VAL A 203 8.73 2.11 -11.03
N ALA A 204 9.95 2.05 -10.51
CA ALA A 204 10.22 2.06 -9.08
C ALA A 204 11.26 3.13 -8.75
N VAL A 205 11.09 3.76 -7.60
CA VAL A 205 12.08 4.68 -7.01
C VAL A 205 12.27 4.27 -5.56
N GLY A 206 13.52 4.27 -5.10
CA GLY A 206 13.86 3.97 -3.72
C GLY A 206 14.51 5.17 -3.05
N HIS A 207 14.13 5.45 -1.80
CA HIS A 207 14.81 6.46 -1.00
C HIS A 207 15.95 5.83 -0.21
N SER A 208 17.19 6.11 -0.59
CA SER A 208 18.39 5.56 0.06
C SER A 208 18.34 4.03 0.20
N LEU A 209 18.07 3.50 1.41
CA LEU A 209 17.86 2.07 1.64
C LEU A 209 16.85 1.46 0.66
N GLY A 210 15.79 2.21 0.35
CA GLY A 210 14.73 1.77 -0.56
C GLY A 210 15.25 1.44 -1.97
N GLU A 211 16.40 1.95 -2.39
CA GLU A 211 16.99 1.61 -3.70
C GLU A 211 17.30 0.12 -3.80
N LEU A 212 17.71 -0.53 -2.70
CA LEU A 212 17.90 -1.99 -2.70
C LEU A 212 16.60 -2.72 -3.06
N SER A 213 15.47 -2.27 -2.50
CA SER A 213 14.15 -2.83 -2.82
C SER A 213 13.73 -2.52 -4.26
N ALA A 214 14.07 -1.34 -4.78
CA ALA A 214 13.82 -0.98 -6.18
C ALA A 214 14.64 -1.83 -7.16
N LEU A 215 15.92 -2.08 -6.85
CA LEU A 215 16.79 -2.98 -7.62
C LEU A 215 16.26 -4.43 -7.59
N HIS A 216 15.78 -4.88 -6.44
CA HIS A 216 15.13 -6.18 -6.33
C HIS A 216 13.87 -6.27 -7.20
N TRP A 217 12.98 -5.27 -7.11
CA TRP A 217 11.78 -5.20 -7.95
C TRP A 217 12.13 -5.21 -9.45
N ALA A 218 13.19 -4.50 -9.85
CA ALA A 218 13.67 -4.46 -11.23
C ALA A 218 14.33 -5.78 -11.70
N GLY A 219 14.49 -6.77 -10.81
CA GLY A 219 15.13 -8.05 -11.11
C GLY A 219 16.67 -7.98 -11.18
N ALA A 220 17.29 -6.88 -10.75
CA ALA A 220 18.75 -6.73 -10.73
C ALA A 220 19.41 -7.56 -9.60
N ILE A 221 18.69 -7.78 -8.50
CA ILE A 221 19.09 -8.64 -7.39
C ILE A 221 17.93 -9.52 -6.94
N ASP A 222 18.23 -10.71 -6.44
CA ASP A 222 17.22 -11.59 -5.86
C ASP A 222 16.83 -11.17 -4.43
N GLU A 223 15.73 -11.73 -3.92
CA GLU A 223 15.19 -11.39 -2.59
C GLU A 223 16.19 -11.72 -1.46
N LYS A 224 16.96 -12.81 -1.62
CA LYS A 224 17.98 -13.20 -0.64
C LYS A 224 19.09 -12.16 -0.57
N THR A 225 19.54 -11.68 -1.72
CA THR A 225 20.57 -10.65 -1.85
C THR A 225 20.08 -9.32 -1.29
N LEU A 226 18.82 -8.93 -1.54
CA LEU A 226 18.21 -7.76 -0.92
C LEU A 226 18.31 -7.81 0.61
N LEU A 227 17.87 -8.90 1.23
CA LEU A 227 17.84 -9.03 2.68
C LEU A 227 19.25 -9.05 3.27
N GLU A 228 20.19 -9.77 2.65
CA GLU A 228 21.58 -9.80 3.14
C GLU A 228 22.29 -8.45 2.94
N ALA A 229 22.09 -7.79 1.80
CA ALA A 229 22.66 -6.45 1.55
C ALA A 229 22.16 -5.43 2.59
N ALA A 230 20.87 -5.42 2.90
CA ALA A 230 20.31 -4.56 3.94
C ALA A 230 20.87 -4.90 5.34
N ARG A 231 21.07 -6.19 5.64
CA ARG A 231 21.64 -6.65 6.91
C ARG A 231 23.11 -6.25 7.06
N VAL A 232 23.92 -6.48 6.04
CA VAL A 232 25.36 -6.13 6.02
C VAL A 232 25.52 -4.61 6.08
N ARG A 233 24.74 -3.87 5.29
CA ARG A 233 24.77 -2.39 5.29
C ARG A 233 24.36 -1.81 6.65
N GLY A 234 23.26 -2.29 7.22
CA GLY A 234 22.81 -1.85 8.55
C GLY A 234 23.86 -2.09 9.63
N ARG A 235 24.49 -3.28 9.64
CA ARG A 235 25.57 -3.61 10.58
C ARG A 235 26.80 -2.73 10.38
N ALA A 236 27.29 -2.62 9.15
CA ALA A 236 28.48 -1.81 8.85
C ALA A 236 28.28 -0.34 9.24
N MET A 237 27.08 0.21 9.00
CA MET A 237 26.74 1.57 9.40
C MET A 237 26.58 1.73 10.91
N ALA A 238 26.20 0.68 11.64
CA ALA A 238 26.15 0.72 13.10
C ALA A 238 27.55 0.57 13.75
N GLU A 239 28.47 -0.16 13.12
CA GLU A 239 29.79 -0.48 13.67
C GLU A 239 30.89 0.52 13.26
N HIS A 240 30.75 1.20 12.12
CA HIS A 240 31.85 1.96 11.51
C HIS A 240 31.55 3.42 11.21
N ALA A 241 30.30 3.88 11.37
CA ALA A 241 29.98 5.28 11.10
C ALA A 241 30.51 6.19 12.22
N ASP A 242 31.08 7.32 11.83
CA ASP A 242 31.54 8.32 12.80
C ASP A 242 30.36 9.05 13.43
N CYS A 243 30.58 9.59 14.63
CA CYS A 243 29.57 10.36 15.35
C CYS A 243 29.06 11.54 14.50
N GLY A 244 27.77 11.56 14.22
CA GLY A 244 27.13 12.61 13.44
C GLY A 244 25.62 12.58 13.59
N THR A 245 24.93 13.54 12.98
CA THR A 245 23.47 13.60 12.99
C THR A 245 22.96 14.22 11.70
N MET A 246 21.63 14.21 11.53
CA MET A 246 20.97 14.84 10.39
C MET A 246 19.86 15.79 10.86
N ALA A 247 19.54 16.78 10.04
CA ALA A 247 18.39 17.66 10.22
C ALA A 247 17.68 17.92 8.89
N SER A 248 16.39 18.21 8.95
CA SER A 248 15.57 18.57 7.79
C SER A 248 15.08 20.01 7.95
N PRO A 249 15.77 20.99 7.32
CA PRO A 249 15.25 22.34 7.17
C PRO A 249 14.10 22.35 6.14
N ALA A 250 13.07 23.14 6.44
CA ALA A 250 12.01 23.49 5.51
C ALA A 250 12.52 24.58 4.56
N ALA A 251 13.39 24.16 3.64
CA ALA A 251 14.11 25.03 2.72
C ALA A 251 14.42 24.33 1.40
N ALA A 252 14.31 25.09 0.32
CA ALA A 252 14.87 24.76 -1.00
C ALA A 252 16.39 24.52 -0.98
N PRO A 253 16.95 23.79 -1.97
CA PRO A 253 18.38 23.47 -2.08
C PRO A 253 19.29 24.69 -1.89
N GLU A 254 19.03 25.78 -2.60
CA GLU A 254 19.87 26.98 -2.62
C GLU A 254 19.89 27.66 -1.25
N ARG A 255 18.76 27.60 -0.54
CA ARG A 255 18.66 28.15 0.82
C ARG A 255 19.33 27.23 1.84
N ALA A 256 19.23 25.91 1.66
CA ALA A 256 19.96 24.95 2.48
C ALA A 256 21.48 25.10 2.33
N GLU A 257 21.98 25.35 1.11
CA GLU A 257 23.40 25.66 0.84
C GLU A 257 23.88 26.89 1.64
N GLN A 258 23.08 27.95 1.68
CA GLN A 258 23.38 29.14 2.50
C GLN A 258 23.39 28.84 4.00
N LEU A 259 22.51 27.95 4.47
CA LEU A 259 22.46 27.57 5.89
C LEU A 259 23.71 26.79 6.31
N ILE A 260 24.23 25.93 5.43
CA ILE A 260 25.40 25.08 5.73
C ILE A 260 26.74 25.73 5.42
N GLU A 261 26.75 26.92 4.80
CA GLU A 261 27.98 27.59 4.35
C GLU A 261 29.01 27.74 5.48
N GLY A 262 30.25 27.29 5.22
CA GLY A 262 31.36 27.33 6.17
C GLY A 262 31.28 26.30 7.31
N LEU A 263 30.34 25.36 7.27
CA LEU A 263 30.22 24.26 8.22
C LEU A 263 30.63 22.93 7.56
N PRO A 264 31.13 21.93 8.33
CA PRO A 264 31.41 20.59 7.83
C PRO A 264 30.12 19.77 7.64
N VAL A 265 29.16 20.32 6.90
CA VAL A 265 27.81 19.76 6.68
C VAL A 265 27.58 19.65 5.17
N VAL A 266 26.92 18.57 4.76
CA VAL A 266 26.51 18.36 3.36
C VAL A 266 25.00 18.24 3.25
N ILE A 267 24.47 18.45 2.05
CA ILE A 267 23.08 18.08 1.74
C ILE A 267 23.04 16.57 1.45
N ALA A 268 22.34 15.84 2.31
CA ALA A 268 22.18 14.38 2.24
C ALA A 268 20.93 13.94 1.47
N GLY A 269 20.00 14.85 1.19
CA GLY A 269 18.80 14.51 0.43
C GLY A 269 17.97 15.71 -0.02
N TYR A 270 17.41 15.58 -1.22
CA TYR A 270 16.47 16.51 -1.83
C TYR A 270 15.09 15.83 -1.89
N ASN A 271 14.27 16.03 -0.86
CA ASN A 271 12.99 15.31 -0.72
C ASN A 271 11.81 16.05 -1.35
N GLY A 272 11.97 17.34 -1.65
CA GLY A 272 10.97 18.14 -2.34
C GLY A 272 11.44 19.59 -2.55
N PRO A 273 10.63 20.44 -3.21
CA PRO A 273 10.99 21.82 -3.52
C PRO A 273 11.39 22.66 -2.30
N GLU A 274 10.78 22.41 -1.15
CA GLU A 274 11.05 23.11 0.12
C GLU A 274 11.44 22.14 1.24
N GLN A 275 11.96 20.97 0.88
CA GLN A 275 12.33 19.94 1.86
C GLN A 275 13.68 19.33 1.51
N THR A 276 14.70 19.76 2.24
CA THR A 276 16.06 19.23 2.16
C THR A 276 16.43 18.52 3.47
N VAL A 277 17.44 17.66 3.38
CA VAL A 277 18.05 17.01 4.53
C VAL A 277 19.54 17.29 4.50
N VAL A 278 20.08 17.72 5.63
CA VAL A 278 21.51 17.98 5.82
C VAL A 278 22.10 17.00 6.84
N ALA A 279 23.37 16.67 6.67
CA ALA A 279 24.09 15.70 7.50
C ALA A 279 25.51 16.18 7.81
N GLY A 280 25.96 15.96 9.04
CA GLY A 280 27.31 16.31 9.49
C GLY A 280 27.50 16.12 10.99
N PRO A 281 28.60 16.66 11.57
CA PRO A 281 28.84 16.66 13.01
C PRO A 281 27.69 17.27 13.81
N VAL A 282 27.51 16.83 15.05
CA VAL A 282 26.38 17.21 15.90
C VAL A 282 26.32 18.72 16.15
N ASP A 283 27.45 19.32 16.51
CA ASP A 283 27.62 20.75 16.76
C ASP A 283 27.35 21.58 15.49
N ALA A 284 27.82 21.10 14.34
CA ALA A 284 27.57 21.76 13.07
C ALA A 284 26.10 21.74 12.66
N ILE A 285 25.38 20.64 12.91
CA ILE A 285 23.93 20.56 12.66
C ILE A 285 23.15 21.45 13.63
N GLU A 286 23.55 21.54 14.90
CA GLU A 286 22.95 22.45 15.87
C GLU A 286 23.10 23.92 15.43
N GLU A 287 24.26 24.28 14.87
CA GLU A 287 24.46 25.59 14.26
C GLU A 287 23.56 25.81 13.03
N VAL A 288 23.35 24.80 12.17
CA VAL A 288 22.37 24.88 11.07
C VAL A 288 20.96 25.13 11.60
N GLN A 289 20.52 24.44 12.65
CA GLN A 289 19.22 24.68 13.27
C GLN A 289 19.11 26.12 13.80
N ARG A 290 20.17 26.64 14.42
CA ARG A 290 20.20 28.04 14.90
C ARG A 290 20.14 29.04 13.75
N ARG A 291 20.81 28.77 12.62
CA ARG A 291 20.77 29.62 11.41
C ARG A 291 19.38 29.59 10.78
N ALA A 292 18.76 28.41 10.69
CA ALA A 292 17.39 28.25 10.21
C ALA A 292 16.40 29.03 11.08
N GLY A 293 16.53 28.97 12.41
CA GLY A 293 15.69 29.74 13.34
C GLY A 293 15.84 31.26 13.17
N ARG A 294 17.05 31.77 12.94
CA ARG A 294 17.27 33.21 12.62
C ARG A 294 16.66 33.61 11.27
N ALA A 295 16.51 32.65 10.36
CA ALA A 295 15.86 32.83 9.07
C ALA A 295 14.36 32.56 9.10
N GLU A 296 13.78 32.31 10.29
CA GLU A 296 12.37 31.96 10.49
C GLU A 296 11.94 30.68 9.72
N LEU A 297 12.89 29.76 9.51
CA LEU A 297 12.66 28.47 8.85
C LEU A 297 12.53 27.35 9.89
N GLY A 298 11.55 26.46 9.69
CA GLY A 298 11.45 25.22 10.46
C GLY A 298 12.64 24.31 10.19
N CYS A 299 13.22 23.70 11.23
CA CYS A 299 14.33 22.76 11.06
C CYS A 299 14.27 21.63 12.11
N THR A 300 13.93 20.43 11.66
CA THR A 300 13.71 19.27 12.54
C THR A 300 14.94 18.38 12.56
N ARG A 301 15.53 18.15 13.74
CA ARG A 301 16.57 17.13 13.91
C ARG A 301 15.97 15.74 13.69
N LEU A 302 16.63 14.93 12.87
CA LEU A 302 16.15 13.58 12.58
C LEU A 302 16.60 12.61 13.68
N ALA A 303 15.71 11.69 14.06
CA ALA A 303 15.99 10.64 15.03
C ALA A 303 16.83 9.52 14.38
N VAL A 304 18.08 9.84 14.05
CA VAL A 304 19.06 8.93 13.45
C VAL A 304 20.33 8.92 14.28
N SER A 305 21.06 7.80 14.25
CA SER A 305 22.28 7.65 15.03
C SER A 305 23.53 8.24 14.38
N HIS A 306 23.51 8.51 13.07
CA HIS A 306 24.68 8.96 12.30
C HIS A 306 24.31 9.96 11.20
N ALA A 307 25.32 10.59 10.61
CA ALA A 307 25.21 11.52 9.49
C ALA A 307 25.24 10.80 8.14
N PHE A 308 24.17 10.10 7.78
CA PHE A 308 24.12 9.33 6.53
C PHE A 308 24.28 10.20 5.28
N HIS A 309 24.87 9.63 4.21
CA HIS A 309 25.21 10.33 2.96
C HIS A 309 26.14 11.53 3.16
N SER A 310 27.02 11.43 4.15
CA SER A 310 28.09 12.38 4.39
C SER A 310 29.45 11.68 4.37
N PRO A 311 30.56 12.42 4.47
CA PRO A 311 31.89 11.82 4.66
C PRO A 311 32.09 11.05 5.98
N LEU A 312 31.14 11.13 6.93
CA LEU A 312 31.14 10.46 8.24
C LEU A 312 30.43 9.09 8.22
#